data_AF-A0A842QFJ6-F1
#
_entry.id   AF-A0A842QFJ6-F1
#
_cell.length_a   1.000
_cell.length_b   1.000
_cell.length_c   1.000
_cell.angle_alpha   90.00
_cell.angle_beta   90.00
_cell.angle_gamma   90.00
#
_symmetry.space_group_name_H-M   'P 1'
#
loop_
_entity.id
_entity.type
_entity.pdbx_description
1 polymer ?
#
loop_
_entity_poly.entity_id
_entity_poly.type
_entity_poly.pdbx_seq_one_letter_code
_entity_poly.pdbx_strand_id
1 'polypeptide(L)'
;MSEPLRTDELVERLLVISTLNSTLIHFLLSSEIEGRIDPDRVDSLTQGLQRTRKWMENATTANGISDSEANIMGLIIKRLSQIENLLPRLAEREKLAKIRGRPATEILSLLEGETTRVPGEVEQVPTQATPAPDTAQVPQEFEPPQEDPYRKVDIEDDEWGLIGTTQRMINQYAKRCHILLPMFWLEVLKELHRYRSNSPYIGDVIEMPAKVVVRIIRGLLTEAPGARLLQDLQKKRPPERELMPDELERIERAVAKYFAGVEPVLAEEDVNVQEKVLEAQTTFDSFDWGGPELEKRIIKRLNQRCEETLRNAETDSDATRQVIYAETSKLLCKLQLAILAEPRFREVLAQMKP
;
A
#
# COMPACT_ATOMS: atom_id res chain seq x y z
N MET A 1 -26.30 15.28 -42.00
CA MET A 1 -25.20 14.30 -41.92
C MET A 1 -24.47 14.58 -40.63
N SER A 2 -24.84 13.88 -39.55
CA SER A 2 -24.23 14.02 -38.23
C SER A 2 -22.98 13.15 -38.18
N GLU A 3 -21.86 13.73 -37.73
CA GLU A 3 -20.59 13.02 -37.61
C GLU A 3 -20.70 11.84 -36.62
N PRO A 4 -19.99 10.73 -36.88
CA PRO A 4 -19.97 9.59 -35.97
C PRO A 4 -19.34 10.00 -34.63
N LEU A 5 -19.92 9.51 -33.53
CA LEU A 5 -19.33 9.59 -32.19
C LEU A 5 -17.87 9.14 -32.26
N ARG A 6 -16.94 10.07 -32.00
CA ARG A 6 -15.51 9.77 -31.99
C ARG A 6 -15.23 8.89 -30.79
N THR A 7 -14.48 7.82 -31.02
CA THR A 7 -13.93 6.91 -30.00
C THR A 7 -13.36 7.64 -28.79
N ASP A 8 -12.84 8.85 -29.00
CA ASP A 8 -12.29 9.74 -27.97
C ASP A 8 -13.32 10.08 -26.88
N GLU A 9 -14.60 10.26 -27.24
CA GLU A 9 -15.67 10.58 -26.29
C GLU A 9 -16.05 9.37 -25.43
N LEU A 10 -15.96 8.16 -25.98
CA LEU A 10 -16.15 6.89 -25.26
C LEU A 10 -15.00 6.61 -24.29
N VAL A 11 -13.78 6.95 -24.70
CA VAL A 11 -12.57 6.85 -23.85
C VAL A 11 -12.67 7.82 -22.68
N GLU A 12 -13.06 9.07 -22.92
CA GLU A 12 -13.29 10.05 -21.84
C GLU A 12 -14.37 9.56 -20.85
N ARG A 13 -15.45 8.98 -21.36
CA ARG A 13 -16.54 8.42 -20.54
C ARG A 13 -16.08 7.23 -19.68
N LEU A 14 -15.27 6.31 -20.23
CA LEU A 14 -14.66 5.22 -19.46
C LEU A 14 -13.65 5.71 -18.42
N LEU A 15 -12.91 6.77 -18.75
CA LEU A 15 -11.95 7.39 -17.85
C LEU A 15 -12.64 8.00 -16.62
N VAL A 16 -13.79 8.67 -16.81
CA VAL A 16 -14.57 9.26 -15.72
C VAL A 16 -15.12 8.18 -14.79
N ILE A 17 -15.64 7.08 -15.34
CA ILE A 17 -16.15 5.95 -14.55
C ILE A 17 -15.02 5.26 -13.78
N SER A 18 -13.87 5.02 -14.44
CA SER A 18 -12.68 4.45 -13.81
C SER A 18 -12.17 5.33 -12.67
N THR A 19 -12.12 6.64 -12.89
CA THR A 19 -11.68 7.62 -11.89
C THR A 19 -12.63 7.66 -10.70
N LEU A 20 -13.94 7.61 -10.93
CA LEU A 20 -14.95 7.55 -9.87
C LEU A 20 -14.87 6.27 -9.06
N ASN A 21 -14.73 5.11 -9.72
CA ASN A 21 -14.57 3.82 -9.05
C ASN A 21 -13.28 3.79 -8.21
N SER A 22 -12.18 4.28 -8.77
CA SER A 22 -10.90 4.38 -8.05
C SER A 22 -11.01 5.28 -6.82
N THR A 23 -11.70 6.42 -6.95
CA THR A 23 -11.91 7.37 -5.85
C THR A 23 -12.80 6.77 -4.75
N LEU A 24 -13.84 6.02 -5.12
CA LEU A 24 -14.73 5.34 -4.17
C LEU A 24 -14.03 4.20 -3.44
N ILE A 25 -13.27 3.38 -4.17
CA ILE A 25 -12.46 2.31 -3.58
C ILE A 25 -11.43 2.92 -2.63
N HIS A 26 -10.74 3.97 -3.05
CA HIS A 26 -9.78 4.67 -2.21
C HIS A 26 -10.43 5.23 -0.95
N PHE A 27 -11.63 5.83 -1.07
CA PHE A 27 -12.36 6.35 0.08
C PHE A 27 -12.81 5.26 1.06
N LEU A 28 -13.34 4.13 0.56
CA LEU A 28 -13.75 2.99 1.38
C LEU A 28 -12.55 2.37 2.09
N LEU A 29 -11.46 2.11 1.36
CA LEU A 29 -10.22 1.57 1.91
C LEU A 29 -9.59 2.53 2.92
N SER A 30 -9.57 3.84 2.64
CA SER A 30 -9.05 4.83 3.59
C SER A 30 -9.90 4.89 4.86
N SER A 31 -11.22 4.79 4.73
CA SER A 31 -12.15 4.82 5.87
C SER A 31 -12.06 3.56 6.72
N GLU A 32 -11.83 2.41 6.10
CA GLU A 32 -11.62 1.12 6.77
C GLU A 32 -10.27 1.09 7.51
N ILE A 33 -9.21 1.61 6.87
CA ILE A 33 -7.85 1.68 7.44
C ILE A 33 -7.76 2.71 8.57
N GLU A 34 -8.41 3.86 8.44
CA GLU A 34 -8.36 4.93 9.46
C GLU A 34 -9.30 4.65 10.65
N GLY A 35 -10.19 3.65 10.55
CA GLY A 35 -11.19 3.33 11.56
C GLY A 35 -12.16 4.48 11.85
N ARG A 36 -12.17 5.50 10.99
CA ARG A 36 -13.02 6.68 11.07
C ARG A 36 -13.35 7.20 9.67
N ILE A 37 -14.61 7.58 9.48
CA ILE A 37 -15.09 8.28 8.29
C ILE A 37 -14.99 9.78 8.58
N ASP A 38 -14.24 10.48 7.74
CA ASP A 38 -14.16 11.94 7.77
C ASP A 38 -15.42 12.54 7.10
N PRO A 39 -16.30 13.22 7.86
CA PRO A 39 -17.55 13.76 7.34
C PRO A 39 -17.34 14.81 6.24
N ASP A 40 -16.25 15.59 6.28
CA ASP A 40 -15.97 16.60 5.26
C ASP A 40 -15.59 15.95 3.92
N ARG A 41 -14.92 14.79 3.97
CA ARG A 41 -14.61 13.98 2.79
C ARG A 41 -15.86 13.31 2.22
N VAL A 42 -16.77 12.83 3.07
CA VAL A 42 -18.08 12.30 2.64
C VAL A 42 -18.88 13.36 1.91
N ASP A 43 -18.94 14.58 2.44
CA ASP A 43 -19.69 15.69 1.85
C ASP A 43 -19.08 16.12 0.51
N SER A 44 -17.75 16.19 0.43
CA SER A 44 -17.04 16.49 -0.82
C SER A 44 -17.29 15.44 -1.91
N LEU A 45 -17.25 14.15 -1.53
CA LEU A 45 -17.56 13.04 -2.43
C LEU A 45 -19.02 13.03 -2.87
N THR A 46 -19.95 13.29 -1.95
CA THR A 46 -21.37 13.36 -2.24
C THR A 46 -21.67 14.50 -3.22
N GLN A 47 -21.07 15.68 -3.02
CA GLN A 47 -21.19 16.81 -3.95
C GLN A 47 -20.55 16.52 -5.32
N GLY A 48 -19.40 15.84 -5.35
CA GLY A 48 -18.74 15.41 -6.59
C GLY A 48 -19.61 14.43 -7.38
N LEU A 49 -20.18 13.43 -6.71
CA LEU A 49 -21.10 12.45 -7.29
C LEU A 49 -22.38 13.11 -7.83
N GLN A 50 -22.96 14.06 -7.09
CA GLN A 50 -24.14 14.82 -7.52
C GLN A 50 -23.86 15.65 -8.77
N ARG A 51 -22.71 16.33 -8.84
CA ARG A 51 -22.31 17.11 -10.03
C ARG A 51 -22.12 16.21 -11.24
N THR A 52 -21.44 15.07 -11.08
CA THR A 52 -21.23 14.12 -12.17
C THR A 52 -22.52 13.48 -12.63
N ARG A 53 -23.40 13.09 -11.70
CA ARG A 53 -24.73 12.55 -12.02
C ARG A 53 -25.57 13.56 -12.79
N LYS A 54 -25.65 14.82 -12.34
CA LYS A 54 -26.41 15.87 -13.02
C LYS A 54 -25.87 16.17 -14.41
N TRP A 55 -24.54 16.13 -14.58
CA TRP A 55 -23.91 16.23 -15.89
C TRP A 55 -24.30 15.05 -16.79
N MET A 56 -24.28 13.81 -16.28
CA MET A 56 -24.67 12.62 -17.04
C MET A 56 -26.17 12.62 -17.40
N GLU A 57 -27.05 13.05 -16.50
CA GLU A 57 -28.50 13.18 -16.76
C GLU A 57 -28.75 14.21 -17.87
N ASN A 58 -28.06 15.36 -17.85
CA ASN A 58 -28.14 16.35 -18.91
C ASN A 58 -27.58 15.82 -20.24
N ALA A 59 -26.48 15.06 -20.19
CA ALA A 59 -25.89 14.42 -21.36
C ALA A 59 -26.86 13.42 -21.99
N THR A 60 -27.55 12.57 -21.20
CA THR A 60 -28.53 11.60 -21.71
C THR A 60 -29.74 12.22 -22.41
N THR A 61 -30.04 13.50 -22.16
CA THR A 61 -31.12 14.23 -22.84
C THR A 61 -30.69 15.00 -24.09
N ALA A 62 -29.39 14.99 -24.42
CA ALA A 62 -28.87 15.68 -25.60
C ALA A 62 -29.13 14.86 -26.89
N ASN A 63 -29.57 15.54 -27.95
CA ASN A 63 -29.85 14.91 -29.24
C ASN A 63 -28.55 14.33 -29.85
N GLY A 64 -28.54 13.02 -30.12
CA GLY A 64 -27.42 12.33 -30.78
C GLY A 64 -26.91 11.05 -30.11
N ILE A 65 -27.52 10.63 -29.01
CA ILE A 65 -27.14 9.41 -28.28
C ILE A 65 -28.02 8.24 -28.73
N SER A 66 -27.42 7.08 -28.99
CA SER A 66 -28.16 5.87 -29.35
C SER A 66 -28.87 5.25 -28.15
N ASP A 67 -29.96 4.50 -28.37
CA ASP A 67 -30.74 3.87 -27.29
C ASP A 67 -29.89 2.94 -26.41
N SER A 68 -28.84 2.31 -26.94
CA SER A 68 -27.93 1.47 -26.15
C SER A 68 -27.04 2.29 -25.21
N GLU A 69 -26.53 3.43 -25.67
CA GLU A 69 -25.71 4.36 -24.88
C GLU A 69 -26.55 5.07 -23.81
N ALA A 70 -27.79 5.44 -24.14
CA ALA A 70 -28.75 5.97 -23.18
C ALA A 70 -29.07 4.93 -22.08
N ASN A 71 -29.20 3.65 -22.43
CA ASN A 71 -29.40 2.57 -21.46
C ASN A 71 -28.17 2.35 -20.56
N ILE A 72 -26.95 2.36 -21.11
CA ILE A 72 -25.72 2.21 -20.33
C ILE A 72 -25.55 3.41 -19.38
N MET A 73 -25.75 4.63 -19.87
CA MET A 73 -25.71 5.82 -19.03
C MET A 73 -26.81 5.82 -17.97
N GLY A 74 -28.02 5.35 -18.30
CA GLY A 74 -29.10 5.15 -17.32
C GLY A 74 -28.73 4.15 -16.22
N LEU A 75 -28.04 3.05 -16.55
CA LEU A 75 -27.52 2.10 -15.56
C LEU A 75 -26.44 2.73 -14.68
N ILE A 76 -25.55 3.55 -15.24
CA ILE A 76 -24.51 4.25 -14.48
C ILE A 76 -25.13 5.31 -13.57
N ILE A 77 -26.09 6.11 -14.06
CA ILE A 77 -26.85 7.08 -13.25
C ILE A 77 -27.56 6.37 -12.09
N LYS A 78 -28.15 5.20 -12.34
CA LYS A 78 -28.78 4.39 -11.30
C LYS A 78 -27.77 3.90 -10.26
N ARG A 79 -26.56 3.49 -10.67
CA ARG A 79 -25.48 3.09 -9.75
C ARG A 79 -24.93 4.27 -8.95
N LEU A 80 -24.72 5.42 -9.57
CA LEU A 80 -24.29 6.65 -8.89
C LEU A 80 -25.32 7.10 -7.85
N SER A 81 -26.61 7.03 -8.18
CA SER A 81 -27.72 7.31 -7.24
C SER A 81 -27.76 6.31 -6.08
N GLN A 82 -27.48 5.03 -6.31
CA GLN A 82 -27.38 4.05 -5.23
C GLN A 82 -26.24 4.38 -4.26
N ILE A 83 -25.09 4.78 -4.78
CA ILE A 83 -23.91 5.15 -3.98
C ILE A 83 -24.14 6.46 -3.21
N GLU A 84 -24.74 7.45 -3.88
CA GLU A 84 -25.15 8.73 -3.28
C GLU A 84 -26.09 8.52 -2.08
N ASN A 85 -26.98 7.53 -2.15
CA ASN A 85 -27.89 7.21 -1.04
C ASN A 85 -27.24 6.38 0.09
N LEU A 86 -26.13 5.69 -0.18
CA LEU A 86 -25.43 4.86 0.79
C LEU A 86 -24.42 5.66 1.63
N LEU A 87 -23.75 6.65 1.03
CA LEU A 87 -22.74 7.46 1.71
C LEU A 87 -23.24 8.18 2.98
N PRO A 88 -24.40 8.87 2.97
CA PRO A 88 -24.94 9.50 4.18
C PRO A 88 -25.33 8.48 5.26
N ARG A 89 -25.83 7.31 4.86
CA ARG A 89 -26.22 6.23 5.78
C ARG A 89 -25.02 5.57 6.45
N LEU A 90 -23.88 5.49 5.75
CA LEU A 90 -22.61 5.01 6.30
C LEU A 90 -22.03 6.01 7.30
N ALA A 91 -22.04 7.30 6.98
CA ALA A 91 -21.61 8.34 7.90
C ALA A 91 -22.47 8.39 9.17
N GLU A 92 -23.79 8.23 9.05
CA GLU A 92 -24.71 8.20 10.19
C GLU A 92 -24.52 6.94 11.06
N ARG A 93 -24.31 5.77 10.44
CA ARG A 93 -24.01 4.53 11.18
C ARG A 93 -22.66 4.55 11.88
N GLU A 94 -21.65 5.18 11.28
CA GLU A 94 -20.33 5.31 11.88
C GLU A 94 -20.34 6.28 13.06
N LYS A 95 -21.14 7.35 12.99
CA LYS A 95 -21.43 8.22 14.13
C LYS A 95 -22.14 7.48 15.27
N LEU A 96 -23.05 6.55 14.95
CA LEU A 96 -23.72 5.69 15.93
C LEU A 96 -22.79 4.58 16.49
N ALA A 97 -21.87 4.04 15.68
CA ALA A 97 -20.90 3.04 16.09
C ALA A 97 -19.83 3.62 17.03
N LYS A 98 -19.40 4.88 16.81
CA LYS A 98 -18.55 5.64 17.75
C LYS A 98 -19.20 5.83 19.12
N ILE A 99 -20.53 5.91 19.19
CA ILE A 99 -21.28 6.03 20.45
C ILE A 99 -21.40 4.67 21.18
N ARG A 100 -21.37 3.54 20.45
CA ARG A 100 -21.55 2.19 21.03
C ARG A 100 -20.26 1.40 21.26
N GLY A 101 -19.12 1.85 20.74
CA GLY A 101 -17.79 1.33 21.11
C GLY A 101 -17.62 -0.18 20.91
N ARG A 102 -17.57 -0.65 19.65
CA ARG A 102 -16.97 -1.94 19.18
C ARG A 102 -17.09 -2.02 17.64
N PRO A 103 -16.01 -1.88 16.85
CA PRO A 103 -16.16 -1.78 15.38
C PRO A 103 -16.06 -3.09 14.58
N ALA A 104 -15.53 -4.20 15.12
CA ALA A 104 -15.08 -5.29 14.24
C ALA A 104 -16.01 -6.51 14.13
N THR A 105 -16.97 -6.72 15.05
CA THR A 105 -17.75 -7.97 15.09
C THR A 105 -19.12 -7.89 14.41
N GLU A 106 -19.68 -6.71 14.21
CA GLU A 106 -21.01 -6.58 13.57
C GLU A 106 -20.95 -6.52 12.03
N ILE A 107 -19.82 -6.11 11.45
CA ILE A 107 -19.66 -6.02 9.99
C ILE A 107 -19.54 -7.42 9.36
N LEU A 108 -18.88 -8.36 10.05
CA LEU A 108 -18.82 -9.78 9.64
C LEU A 108 -20.19 -10.46 9.72
N SER A 109 -21.00 -10.13 10.74
CA SER A 109 -22.36 -10.67 10.89
C SER A 109 -23.37 -10.23 9.81
N LEU A 110 -23.03 -9.22 9.00
CA LEU A 110 -23.87 -8.74 7.90
C LEU A 110 -23.41 -9.24 6.52
N LEU A 111 -22.20 -9.81 6.42
CA LEU A 111 -21.66 -10.43 5.21
C LEU A 111 -21.82 -11.96 5.20
N GLU A 112 -21.85 -12.59 6.37
CA GLU A 112 -22.35 -13.95 6.55
C GLU A 112 -23.87 -13.88 6.73
N GLY A 113 -24.61 -14.10 5.64
CA GLY A 113 -26.07 -13.99 5.65
C GLY A 113 -26.72 -14.97 6.63
N GLU A 114 -27.03 -14.51 7.84
CA GLU A 114 -27.99 -15.16 8.72
C GLU A 114 -29.33 -14.41 8.69
N THR A 115 -30.31 -15.12 8.14
CA THR A 115 -31.74 -14.92 8.34
C THR A 115 -32.04 -14.57 9.80
N THR A 116 -32.38 -13.31 10.04
CA THR A 116 -32.86 -12.84 11.34
C THR A 116 -34.22 -13.48 11.64
N ARG A 117 -34.25 -14.50 12.50
CA ARG A 117 -35.44 -14.80 13.31
C ARG A 117 -35.35 -14.00 14.60
N VAL A 118 -36.41 -13.24 14.82
CA VAL A 118 -36.64 -12.27 15.90
C VAL A 118 -36.59 -12.94 17.29
N PRO A 119 -35.96 -12.33 18.31
CA PRO A 119 -36.13 -12.71 19.70
C PRO A 119 -37.29 -11.93 20.34
N GLY A 120 -38.26 -12.65 20.91
CA GLY A 120 -39.38 -12.07 21.66
C GLY A 120 -39.98 -13.08 22.63
N GLU A 121 -39.68 -12.86 23.92
CA GLU A 121 -40.45 -13.14 25.15
C GLU A 121 -40.96 -14.55 25.53
N VAL A 122 -40.38 -15.02 26.65
CA VAL A 122 -40.99 -15.60 27.88
C VAL A 122 -41.98 -16.78 27.75
N GLU A 123 -41.55 -17.97 28.19
CA GLU A 123 -42.36 -18.79 29.11
C GLU A 123 -41.54 -19.86 29.85
N GLN A 124 -42.07 -20.27 31.00
CA GLN A 124 -41.43 -20.98 32.12
C GLN A 124 -41.25 -22.51 31.87
N VAL A 125 -40.09 -23.05 32.28
CA VAL A 125 -39.80 -24.26 33.11
C VAL A 125 -40.95 -25.30 33.33
N PRO A 126 -40.78 -26.66 33.44
CA PRO A 126 -39.56 -27.48 33.68
C PRO A 126 -39.46 -28.91 33.00
N THR A 127 -38.34 -29.57 33.30
CA THR A 127 -38.11 -31.02 33.54
C THR A 127 -37.79 -32.02 32.39
N GLN A 128 -36.65 -32.70 32.63
CA GLN A 128 -36.42 -34.16 32.61
C GLN A 128 -35.68 -34.83 31.43
N ALA A 129 -34.52 -35.36 31.80
CA ALA A 129 -33.95 -36.68 31.48
C ALA A 129 -33.53 -37.02 30.02
N THR A 130 -32.21 -37.23 29.91
CA THR A 130 -31.46 -38.19 29.05
C THR A 130 -32.25 -39.50 28.80
N PRO A 131 -32.11 -40.22 27.66
CA PRO A 131 -30.84 -40.65 27.10
C PRO A 131 -30.68 -40.68 25.56
N ALA A 132 -29.42 -40.88 25.15
CA ALA A 132 -28.87 -40.98 23.79
C ALA A 132 -29.55 -42.02 22.87
N PRO A 133 -29.28 -41.95 21.55
CA PRO A 133 -28.27 -42.88 21.02
C PRO A 133 -27.36 -42.33 19.91
N ASP A 134 -26.15 -42.90 19.91
CA ASP A 134 -25.23 -43.18 18.80
C ASP A 134 -25.40 -42.43 17.47
N THR A 135 -24.44 -41.55 17.19
CA THR A 135 -23.96 -41.33 15.82
C THR A 135 -22.43 -41.29 15.81
N ALA A 136 -21.89 -42.11 14.91
CA ALA A 136 -20.48 -42.34 14.70
C ALA A 136 -19.67 -41.05 14.56
N GLN A 137 -18.62 -40.92 15.36
CA GLN A 137 -17.60 -39.90 15.19
C GLN A 137 -16.77 -40.21 13.94
N VAL A 138 -16.92 -39.37 12.92
CA VAL A 138 -15.92 -39.22 11.86
C VAL A 138 -14.70 -38.54 12.52
N PRO A 139 -13.47 -39.08 12.39
CA PRO A 139 -12.30 -38.39 12.90
C PRO A 139 -12.14 -37.07 12.15
N GLN A 140 -12.23 -35.94 12.87
CA GLN A 140 -11.74 -34.67 12.33
C GLN A 140 -10.23 -34.82 12.15
N GLU A 141 -9.79 -34.81 10.89
CA GLU A 141 -8.40 -34.53 10.56
C GLU A 141 -8.05 -33.18 11.19
N PHE A 142 -7.17 -33.24 12.18
CA PHE A 142 -6.55 -32.06 12.76
C PHE A 142 -5.56 -31.56 11.70
N GLU A 143 -6.00 -30.66 10.83
CA GLU A 143 -5.06 -29.86 10.04
C GLU A 143 -4.17 -29.12 11.05
N PRO A 144 -2.84 -29.37 11.05
CA PRO A 144 -1.95 -28.62 11.93
C PRO A 144 -2.08 -27.13 11.57
N PRO A 145 -2.01 -26.21 12.56
CA PRO A 145 -2.05 -24.79 12.28
C PRO A 145 -0.97 -24.48 11.24
N GLN A 146 -1.37 -23.94 10.09
CA GLN A 146 -0.42 -23.37 9.13
C GLN A 146 0.37 -22.30 9.89
N GLU A 147 1.64 -22.58 10.17
CA GLU A 147 2.55 -21.56 10.68
C GLU A 147 2.74 -20.53 9.58
N ASP A 148 2.41 -19.27 9.86
CA ASP A 148 2.64 -18.18 8.92
C ASP A 148 4.11 -18.23 8.43
N PRO A 149 4.35 -18.07 7.11
CA PRO A 149 5.68 -18.28 6.51
C PRO A 149 6.73 -17.32 7.06
N TYR A 150 6.31 -16.22 7.70
CA TYR A 150 7.16 -15.32 8.46
C TYR A 150 6.36 -14.58 9.55
N ARG A 151 7.07 -14.04 10.53
CA ARG A 151 6.51 -13.17 11.58
C ARG A 151 7.37 -11.92 11.78
N LYS A 152 6.73 -10.79 12.07
CA LYS A 152 7.41 -9.57 12.51
C LYS A 152 7.69 -9.64 14.01
N VAL A 153 8.88 -9.27 14.43
CA VAL A 153 9.31 -9.15 15.83
C VAL A 153 9.49 -7.69 16.22
N ASP A 154 9.31 -7.39 17.51
CA ASP A 154 9.40 -6.01 18.03
C ASP A 154 10.83 -5.44 17.98
N ILE A 155 11.83 -6.32 18.08
CA ILE A 155 13.25 -5.95 18.12
C ILE A 155 13.93 -6.54 16.89
N GLU A 156 14.56 -5.67 16.10
CA GLU A 156 15.37 -6.08 14.96
C GLU A 156 16.56 -6.95 15.38
N ASP A 157 16.93 -7.90 14.53
CA ASP A 157 18.16 -8.68 14.73
C ASP A 157 19.20 -8.36 13.67
N ASP A 158 20.31 -7.82 14.12
CA ASP A 158 21.44 -7.41 13.27
C ASP A 158 22.44 -8.55 13.10
N GLU A 159 21.99 -9.73 12.67
CA GLU A 159 22.81 -10.92 12.48
C GLU A 159 24.03 -10.63 11.58
N TRP A 160 23.85 -9.78 10.57
CA TRP A 160 24.88 -9.39 9.61
C TRP A 160 25.69 -8.14 10.01
N GLY A 161 25.41 -7.51 11.15
CA GLY A 161 26.09 -6.29 11.62
C GLY A 161 25.93 -5.07 10.71
N LEU A 162 24.91 -5.08 9.83
CA LEU A 162 24.63 -4.02 8.86
C LEU A 162 24.02 -2.80 9.52
N ILE A 163 23.11 -2.96 10.49
CA ILE A 163 22.42 -1.86 11.17
C ILE A 163 23.42 -1.07 12.00
N GLY A 164 24.15 -1.74 12.90
CA GLY A 164 25.11 -1.08 13.78
C GLY A 164 26.26 -0.40 13.02
N THR A 165 26.71 -1.00 11.91
CA THR A 165 27.74 -0.39 11.05
C THR A 165 27.20 0.84 10.31
N THR A 166 25.98 0.77 9.80
CA THR A 166 25.34 1.88 9.08
C THR A 166 25.00 3.03 10.00
N GLN A 167 24.48 2.76 11.21
CA GLN A 167 24.21 3.78 12.23
C GLN A 167 25.50 4.52 12.63
N ARG A 168 26.61 3.80 12.84
CA ARG A 168 27.92 4.43 13.12
C ARG A 168 28.38 5.33 11.99
N MET A 169 28.21 4.90 10.74
CA MET A 169 28.53 5.71 9.57
C MET A 169 27.67 6.99 9.53
N ILE A 170 26.34 6.89 9.71
CA ILE A 170 25.46 8.06 9.74
C ILE A 170 25.89 9.03 10.85
N ASN A 171 26.17 8.52 12.05
CA ASN A 171 26.61 9.34 13.19
C ASN A 171 27.95 10.06 12.91
N GLN A 172 28.88 9.41 12.20
CA GLN A 172 30.14 10.03 11.78
C GLN A 172 29.92 11.20 10.83
N TYR A 173 29.00 11.06 9.87
CA TYR A 173 28.70 12.09 8.87
C TYR A 173 27.69 13.15 9.34
N ALA A 174 26.97 12.92 10.44
CA ALA A 174 25.98 13.85 10.99
C ALA A 174 26.53 15.25 11.33
N LYS A 175 27.85 15.36 11.54
CA LYS A 175 28.53 16.65 11.77
C LYS A 175 28.71 17.50 10.50
N ARG A 176 28.58 16.88 9.31
CA ARG A 176 28.93 17.48 8.02
C ARG A 176 27.84 17.35 6.95
N CYS A 177 26.86 16.47 7.15
CA CYS A 177 25.75 16.26 6.24
C CYS A 177 24.43 16.37 6.99
N HIS A 178 23.37 16.83 6.31
CA HIS A 178 22.00 16.62 6.77
C HIS A 178 21.69 15.11 6.70
N ILE A 179 21.10 14.54 7.75
CA ILE A 179 20.97 13.08 7.88
C ILE A 179 19.56 12.54 7.74
N LEU A 180 18.54 13.36 7.48
CA LEU A 180 17.16 12.87 7.37
C LEU A 180 16.98 11.77 6.30
N LEU A 181 17.47 11.99 5.07
CA LEU A 181 17.40 10.96 4.02
C LEU A 181 18.19 9.69 4.41
N PRO A 182 19.45 9.76 4.88
CA PRO A 182 20.13 8.60 5.44
C PRO A 182 19.37 7.89 6.56
N MET A 183 18.70 8.63 7.46
CA MET A 183 17.88 8.05 8.53
C MET A 183 16.64 7.34 8.00
N PHE A 184 15.99 7.87 6.96
CA PHE A 184 14.88 7.18 6.28
C PHE A 184 15.29 5.77 5.85
N TRP A 185 16.41 5.67 5.13
CA TRP A 185 16.92 4.38 4.65
C TRP A 185 17.44 3.49 5.79
N LEU A 186 17.92 4.06 6.90
CA LEU A 186 18.31 3.29 8.08
C LEU A 186 17.10 2.63 8.75
N GLU A 187 15.96 3.34 8.83
CA GLU A 187 14.74 2.76 9.38
C GLU A 187 14.17 1.66 8.44
N VAL A 188 14.30 1.82 7.11
CA VAL A 188 14.03 0.72 6.16
C VAL A 188 14.91 -0.50 6.48
N LEU A 189 16.20 -0.27 6.73
CA LEU A 189 17.14 -1.35 7.06
C LEU A 189 16.74 -2.07 8.35
N LYS A 190 16.38 -1.33 9.40
CA LYS A 190 15.90 -1.92 10.66
C LYS A 190 14.60 -2.71 10.46
N GLU A 191 13.65 -2.14 9.73
CA GLU A 191 12.36 -2.77 9.47
C GLU A 191 12.51 -4.09 8.68
N LEU A 192 13.44 -4.19 7.72
CA LEU A 192 13.76 -5.46 7.05
C LEU A 192 14.23 -6.55 8.03
N HIS A 193 15.01 -6.18 9.05
CA HIS A 193 15.57 -7.11 10.04
C HIS A 193 14.59 -7.45 11.18
N ARG A 194 13.38 -6.90 11.16
CA ARG A 194 12.31 -7.29 12.10
C ARG A 194 11.54 -8.53 11.63
N TYR A 195 11.80 -9.06 10.45
CA TYR A 195 11.09 -10.22 9.95
C TYR A 195 11.87 -11.50 10.22
N ARG A 196 11.16 -12.55 10.63
CA ARG A 196 11.72 -13.87 10.95
C ARG A 196 10.94 -14.96 10.25
N SER A 197 11.64 -15.99 9.81
CA SER A 197 11.06 -17.19 9.22
C SER A 197 11.96 -18.38 9.53
N ASN A 198 11.39 -19.58 9.54
CA ASN A 198 12.14 -20.84 9.61
C ASN A 198 12.66 -21.27 8.22
N SER A 199 12.26 -20.57 7.15
CA SER A 199 12.67 -20.84 5.78
C SER A 199 14.18 -20.72 5.61
N PRO A 200 14.84 -21.63 4.86
CA PRO A 200 16.27 -21.51 4.55
C PRO A 200 16.59 -20.26 3.73
N TYR A 201 15.61 -19.65 3.06
CA TYR A 201 15.79 -18.48 2.21
C TYR A 201 15.68 -17.14 2.96
N ILE A 202 15.30 -17.15 4.25
CA ILE A 202 15.11 -15.91 5.03
C ILE A 202 16.37 -15.05 5.06
N GLY A 203 17.55 -15.68 5.08
CA GLY A 203 18.82 -14.97 5.07
C GLY A 203 19.00 -14.15 3.81
N ASP A 204 18.76 -14.73 2.63
CA ASP A 204 18.87 -14.03 1.34
C ASP A 204 17.77 -12.96 1.21
N VAL A 205 16.55 -13.25 1.68
CA VAL A 205 15.41 -12.31 1.68
C VAL A 205 15.69 -11.05 2.52
N ILE A 206 16.47 -11.14 3.61
CA ILE A 206 16.83 -9.96 4.41
C ILE A 206 18.12 -9.33 3.91
N GLU A 207 19.17 -10.13 3.71
CA GLU A 207 20.52 -9.65 3.46
C GLU A 207 20.65 -8.96 2.09
N MET A 208 20.01 -9.49 1.05
CA MET A 208 20.10 -8.93 -0.31
C MET A 208 19.52 -7.51 -0.40
N PRO A 209 18.25 -7.24 -0.03
CA PRO A 209 17.73 -5.87 -0.03
C PRO A 209 18.48 -4.98 0.97
N ALA A 210 18.89 -5.51 2.14
CA ALA A 210 19.66 -4.77 3.12
C ALA A 210 20.99 -4.25 2.53
N LYS A 211 21.73 -5.07 1.79
CA LYS A 211 22.98 -4.66 1.11
C LYS A 211 22.73 -3.53 0.11
N VAL A 212 21.60 -3.55 -0.61
CA VAL A 212 21.23 -2.47 -1.54
C VAL A 212 20.92 -1.18 -0.77
N VAL A 213 20.16 -1.26 0.32
CA VAL A 213 19.85 -0.12 1.21
C VAL A 213 21.13 0.49 1.80
N VAL A 214 22.05 -0.33 2.31
CA VAL A 214 23.35 0.11 2.82
C VAL A 214 24.16 0.84 1.73
N ARG A 215 24.12 0.33 0.49
CA ARG A 215 24.78 0.98 -0.65
C ARG A 215 24.17 2.33 -0.99
N ILE A 216 22.84 2.48 -0.88
CA ILE A 216 22.15 3.76 -1.04
C ILE A 216 22.62 4.75 0.05
N ILE A 217 22.60 4.35 1.31
CA ILE A 217 23.02 5.20 2.44
C ILE A 217 24.48 5.65 2.27
N ARG A 218 25.37 4.71 1.94
CA ARG A 218 26.77 5.02 1.65
C ARG A 218 26.88 6.01 0.50
N GLY A 219 26.21 5.76 -0.63
CA GLY A 219 26.22 6.64 -1.79
C GLY A 219 25.70 8.05 -1.50
N LEU A 220 24.73 8.20 -0.59
CA LEU A 220 24.24 9.49 -0.11
C LEU A 220 25.30 10.23 0.73
N LEU A 221 26.01 9.53 1.61
CA LEU A 221 26.93 10.14 2.56
C LEU A 221 28.35 10.38 2.01
N THR A 222 28.81 9.52 1.09
CA THR A 222 30.22 9.49 0.68
C THR A 222 30.48 9.92 -0.76
N GLU A 223 29.48 9.89 -1.64
CA GLU A 223 29.67 10.12 -3.08
C GLU A 223 28.91 11.34 -3.60
N ALA A 224 29.46 11.99 -4.65
CA ALA A 224 28.78 13.10 -5.32
C ALA A 224 27.73 12.59 -6.35
N PRO A 225 26.55 13.22 -6.46
CA PRO A 225 26.20 14.50 -5.87
C PRO A 225 25.58 14.41 -4.46
N GLY A 226 25.22 13.22 -3.98
CA GLY A 226 24.52 13.02 -2.70
C GLY A 226 25.21 13.73 -1.52
N ALA A 227 26.50 13.46 -1.31
CA ALA A 227 27.24 14.03 -0.18
C ALA A 227 27.30 15.56 -0.24
N ARG A 228 27.45 16.13 -1.44
CA ARG A 228 27.52 17.60 -1.63
C ARG A 228 26.16 18.24 -1.36
N LEU A 229 25.08 17.65 -1.86
CA LEU A 229 23.72 18.15 -1.64
C LEU A 229 23.33 18.11 -0.15
N LEU A 230 23.68 17.03 0.55
CA LEU A 230 23.44 16.93 2.00
C LEU A 230 24.30 17.90 2.82
N GLN A 231 25.53 18.17 2.40
CA GLN A 231 26.41 19.19 3.01
C GLN A 231 25.84 20.60 2.82
N ASP A 232 25.36 20.92 1.63
CA ASP A 232 24.78 22.23 1.34
C ASP A 232 23.43 22.43 2.04
N LEU A 233 22.61 21.37 2.14
CA LEU A 233 21.37 21.43 2.91
C LEU A 233 21.64 21.69 4.40
N GLN A 234 22.67 21.07 4.98
CA GLN A 234 22.98 21.27 6.41
C GLN A 234 23.27 22.73 6.76
N LYS A 235 23.78 23.53 5.82
CA LYS A 235 24.03 24.96 6.02
C LYS A 235 22.73 25.78 6.08
N LYS A 236 21.66 25.28 5.45
CA LYS A 236 20.37 25.97 5.30
C LYS A 236 19.31 25.48 6.28
N ARG A 237 19.40 24.21 6.70
CA ARG A 237 18.36 23.50 7.46
C ARG A 237 18.95 22.82 8.70
N PRO A 238 18.30 22.92 9.88
CA PRO A 238 18.76 22.22 11.07
C PRO A 238 18.73 20.70 10.87
N PRO A 239 19.63 19.95 11.53
CA PRO A 239 19.69 18.51 11.37
C PRO A 239 18.47 17.83 12.01
N GLU A 240 17.73 17.07 11.19
CA GLU A 240 16.63 16.22 11.64
C GLU A 240 17.09 14.77 11.77
N ARG A 241 16.91 14.19 12.96
CA ARG A 241 17.47 12.87 13.31
C ARG A 241 16.43 11.76 13.44
N GLU A 242 15.16 12.13 13.53
CA GLU A 242 14.06 11.20 13.81
C GLU A 242 13.01 11.31 12.70
N LEU A 243 12.44 10.17 12.36
CA LEU A 243 11.30 10.08 11.45
C LEU A 243 10.01 10.31 12.22
N MET A 244 9.04 10.93 11.56
CA MET A 244 7.70 11.09 12.10
C MET A 244 6.95 9.76 12.05
N PRO A 245 5.94 9.53 12.91
CA PRO A 245 5.16 8.29 12.91
C PRO A 245 4.58 7.93 11.53
N ASP A 246 4.04 8.91 10.81
CA ASP A 246 3.47 8.71 9.47
C ASP A 246 4.54 8.25 8.45
N GLU A 247 5.77 8.76 8.57
CA GLU A 247 6.89 8.37 7.71
C GLU A 247 7.37 6.95 8.00
N LEU A 248 7.41 6.57 9.29
CA LEU A 248 7.69 5.20 9.72
C LEU A 248 6.61 4.24 9.21
N GLU A 249 5.33 4.60 9.34
CA GLU A 249 4.22 3.78 8.85
C GLU A 249 4.33 3.50 7.35
N ARG A 250 4.79 4.47 6.54
CA ARG A 250 5.04 4.22 5.11
C ARG A 250 6.17 3.24 4.86
N ILE A 251 7.24 3.30 5.64
CA ILE A 251 8.33 2.34 5.58
C ILE A 251 7.80 0.94 5.90
N GLU A 252 7.07 0.80 7.02
CA GLU A 252 6.49 -0.47 7.44
C GLU A 252 5.57 -1.06 6.37
N ARG A 253 4.68 -0.25 5.79
CA ARG A 253 3.79 -0.68 4.69
C ARG A 253 4.57 -1.07 3.44
N ALA A 254 5.66 -0.38 3.11
CA ALA A 254 6.49 -0.71 1.94
C ALA A 254 7.23 -2.04 2.13
N VAL A 255 7.81 -2.25 3.32
CA VAL A 255 8.52 -3.48 3.68
C VAL A 255 7.56 -4.66 3.83
N ALA A 256 6.39 -4.47 4.44
CA ALA A 256 5.36 -5.52 4.52
C ALA A 256 4.92 -6.00 3.14
N LYS A 257 4.74 -5.07 2.18
CA LYS A 257 4.43 -5.43 0.78
C LYS A 257 5.57 -6.17 0.08
N TYR A 258 6.82 -5.95 0.48
CA TYR A 258 7.96 -6.73 0.00
C TYR A 258 7.90 -8.16 0.54
N PHE A 259 7.65 -8.32 1.85
CA PHE A 259 7.52 -9.64 2.47
C PHE A 259 6.34 -10.45 1.92
N ALA A 260 5.20 -9.82 1.66
CA ALA A 260 4.09 -10.44 0.94
C ALA A 260 4.46 -10.84 -0.51
N GLY A 261 5.38 -10.11 -1.14
CA GLY A 261 5.85 -10.41 -2.49
C GLY A 261 6.75 -11.63 -2.57
N VAL A 262 7.60 -11.83 -1.55
CA VAL A 262 8.54 -12.96 -1.41
C VAL A 262 7.96 -14.11 -0.56
N GLU A 263 6.73 -13.99 -0.10
CA GLU A 263 6.04 -15.01 0.69
C GLU A 263 6.06 -16.40 0.03
N PRO A 264 5.79 -16.54 -1.29
CA PRO A 264 5.88 -17.84 -1.96
C PRO A 264 7.28 -18.46 -1.89
N VAL A 265 8.34 -17.63 -1.90
CA VAL A 265 9.72 -18.10 -1.75
C VAL A 265 9.96 -18.62 -0.32
N LEU A 266 9.44 -17.92 0.68
CA LEU A 266 9.59 -18.32 2.09
C LEU A 266 8.78 -19.58 2.41
N ALA A 267 7.62 -19.75 1.77
CA ALA A 267 6.78 -20.94 1.86
C ALA A 267 7.27 -22.12 1.02
N GLU A 268 8.35 -21.96 0.26
CA GLU A 268 8.90 -22.96 -0.68
C GLU A 268 7.88 -23.39 -1.76
N GLU A 269 7.02 -22.47 -2.17
CA GLU A 269 6.05 -22.66 -3.24
C GLU A 269 6.66 -22.40 -4.63
N ASP A 270 6.07 -23.01 -5.66
CA ASP A 270 6.49 -22.79 -7.05
C ASP A 270 6.17 -21.36 -7.48
N VAL A 271 7.21 -20.55 -7.72
CA VAL A 271 7.06 -19.15 -8.12
C VAL A 271 7.27 -18.98 -9.62
N ASN A 272 6.33 -18.30 -10.28
CA ASN A 272 6.51 -17.86 -11.65
C ASN A 272 7.47 -16.65 -11.71
N VAL A 273 8.76 -16.94 -11.92
CA VAL A 273 9.80 -15.91 -11.94
C VAL A 273 9.58 -14.87 -13.03
N GLN A 274 9.14 -15.29 -14.22
CA GLN A 274 8.92 -14.37 -15.35
C GLN A 274 7.84 -13.35 -15.03
N GLU A 275 6.78 -13.77 -14.37
CA GLU A 275 5.70 -12.88 -13.91
C GLU A 275 6.21 -11.89 -12.87
N LYS A 276 6.98 -12.34 -11.88
CA LYS A 276 7.59 -11.46 -10.86
C LYS A 276 8.53 -10.42 -11.47
N VAL A 277 9.34 -10.81 -12.46
CA VAL A 277 10.23 -9.89 -13.18
C VAL A 277 9.41 -8.89 -14.01
N LEU A 278 8.35 -9.33 -14.69
CA LEU A 278 7.48 -8.45 -15.48
C LEU A 278 6.73 -7.44 -14.60
N GLU A 279 6.24 -7.85 -13.43
CA GLU A 279 5.65 -6.95 -12.44
C GLU A 279 6.66 -5.89 -11.96
N ALA A 280 7.91 -6.31 -11.73
CA ALA A 280 8.97 -5.41 -11.32
C ALA A 280 9.35 -4.42 -12.42
N GLN A 281 9.40 -4.86 -13.68
CA GLN A 281 9.56 -3.99 -14.85
C GLN A 281 8.44 -2.96 -14.94
N THR A 282 7.18 -3.40 -14.83
CA THR A 282 6.01 -2.50 -14.87
C THR A 282 6.03 -1.47 -13.73
N THR A 283 6.44 -1.90 -12.54
CA THR A 283 6.61 -1.00 -11.38
C THR A 283 7.75 -0.01 -11.60
N PHE A 284 8.84 -0.44 -12.24
CA PHE A 284 9.97 0.42 -12.57
C PHE A 284 9.65 1.42 -13.70
N ASP A 285 8.88 1.02 -14.71
CA ASP A 285 8.45 1.91 -15.78
C ASP A 285 7.54 3.03 -15.27
N SER A 286 6.79 2.77 -14.20
CA SER A 286 5.98 3.75 -13.47
C SER A 286 6.74 4.51 -12.38
N PHE A 287 8.08 4.48 -12.39
CA PHE A 287 8.90 5.16 -11.40
C PHE A 287 8.64 6.66 -11.37
N ASP A 288 8.22 7.16 -10.20
CA ASP A 288 7.89 8.56 -10.01
C ASP A 288 9.15 9.42 -9.80
N TRP A 289 9.36 10.33 -10.74
CA TRP A 289 10.44 11.30 -10.69
C TRP A 289 10.13 12.47 -9.76
N GLY A 290 8.87 12.68 -9.37
CA GLY A 290 8.35 13.82 -8.63
C GLY A 290 8.22 15.10 -9.47
N GLY A 291 7.79 16.20 -8.85
CA GLY A 291 7.57 17.48 -9.53
C GLY A 291 8.86 18.23 -9.93
N PRO A 292 8.80 19.16 -10.90
CA PRO A 292 9.98 19.86 -11.45
C PRO A 292 10.76 20.68 -10.41
N GLU A 293 10.14 21.03 -9.29
CA GLU A 293 10.72 21.77 -8.16
C GLU A 293 11.76 20.97 -7.35
N LEU A 294 11.78 19.63 -7.47
CA LEU A 294 12.63 18.77 -6.66
C LEU A 294 14.04 18.55 -7.26
N GLU A 295 15.05 18.35 -6.40
CA GLU A 295 16.40 17.95 -6.80
C GLU A 295 16.44 16.51 -7.34
N LYS A 296 16.58 16.38 -8.67
CA LYS A 296 16.47 15.10 -9.39
C LYS A 296 17.72 14.22 -9.29
N ARG A 297 18.89 14.74 -8.93
CA ARG A 297 20.13 13.95 -8.97
C ARG A 297 20.15 12.81 -7.95
N ILE A 298 19.52 12.99 -6.78
CA ILE A 298 19.37 11.92 -5.79
C ILE A 298 18.38 10.88 -6.29
N ILE A 299 17.23 11.32 -6.80
CA ILE A 299 16.19 10.45 -7.38
C ILE A 299 16.75 9.61 -8.54
N LYS A 300 17.56 10.21 -9.41
CA LYS A 300 18.24 9.52 -10.51
C LYS A 300 19.19 8.42 -10.02
N ARG A 301 19.90 8.65 -8.91
CA ARG A 301 20.76 7.61 -8.30
C ARG A 301 19.96 6.47 -7.70
N LEU A 302 18.81 6.75 -7.10
CA LEU A 302 17.90 5.71 -6.61
C LEU A 302 17.34 4.89 -7.78
N ASN A 303 16.90 5.56 -8.84
CA ASN A 303 16.46 4.91 -10.07
C ASN A 303 17.53 3.98 -10.67
N GLN A 304 18.80 4.41 -10.70
CA GLN A 304 19.92 3.54 -11.10
C GLN A 304 20.06 2.29 -10.23
N ARG A 305 19.80 2.39 -8.92
CA ARG A 305 19.82 1.21 -8.03
C ARG A 305 18.63 0.29 -8.29
N CYS A 306 17.44 0.83 -8.59
CA CYS A 306 16.31 0.02 -9.03
C CYS A 306 16.64 -0.72 -10.33
N GLU A 307 17.22 -0.02 -11.31
CA GLU A 307 17.61 -0.60 -12.59
C GLU A 307 18.68 -1.70 -12.44
N GLU A 308 19.73 -1.46 -11.64
CA GLU A 308 20.74 -2.49 -11.33
C GLU A 308 20.12 -3.73 -10.68
N THR A 309 19.18 -3.53 -9.75
CA THR A 309 18.51 -4.62 -9.05
C THR A 309 17.61 -5.41 -10.01
N LEU A 310 16.88 -4.71 -10.88
CA LEU A 310 16.02 -5.33 -11.90
C LEU A 310 16.83 -6.13 -12.92
N ARG A 311 17.97 -5.59 -13.38
CA ARG A 311 18.89 -6.33 -14.25
C ARG A 311 19.44 -7.59 -13.58
N ASN A 312 19.73 -7.55 -12.28
CA ASN A 312 20.11 -8.77 -11.55
C ASN A 312 18.94 -9.77 -11.52
N ALA A 313 17.70 -9.32 -11.36
CA ALA A 313 16.54 -10.19 -11.43
C ALA A 313 16.39 -10.89 -12.80
N GLU A 314 16.79 -10.23 -13.89
CA GLU A 314 16.74 -10.78 -15.25
C GLU A 314 17.90 -11.73 -15.57
N THR A 315 19.05 -11.58 -14.90
CA THR A 315 20.31 -12.21 -15.29
C THR A 315 20.88 -13.20 -14.28
N ASP A 316 20.40 -13.23 -13.03
CA ASP A 316 20.85 -14.20 -12.03
C ASP A 316 20.51 -15.64 -12.48
N SER A 317 21.29 -16.62 -12.04
CA SER A 317 21.07 -18.03 -12.37
C SER A 317 20.09 -18.73 -11.42
N ASP A 318 19.89 -18.18 -10.22
CA ASP A 318 19.04 -18.78 -9.19
C ASP A 318 17.65 -18.13 -9.19
N ALA A 319 16.62 -18.94 -9.45
CA ALA A 319 15.22 -18.51 -9.52
C ALA A 319 14.77 -17.78 -8.24
N THR A 320 15.17 -18.27 -7.07
CA THR A 320 14.82 -17.66 -5.78
C THR A 320 15.40 -16.25 -5.69
N ARG A 321 16.68 -16.09 -6.05
CA ARG A 321 17.35 -14.78 -6.07
C ARG A 321 16.78 -13.84 -7.11
N GLN A 322 16.38 -14.36 -8.26
CA GLN A 322 15.69 -13.56 -9.28
C GLN A 322 14.41 -12.94 -8.71
N VAL A 323 13.59 -13.73 -7.99
CA VAL A 323 12.37 -13.22 -7.32
C VAL A 323 12.72 -12.20 -6.24
N ILE A 324 13.73 -12.47 -5.39
CA ILE A 324 14.17 -11.54 -4.34
C ILE A 324 14.63 -10.20 -4.95
N TYR A 325 15.40 -10.23 -6.04
CA TYR A 325 15.82 -9.01 -6.74
C TYR A 325 14.63 -8.27 -7.37
N ALA A 326 13.69 -8.98 -8.00
CA ALA A 326 12.49 -8.38 -8.58
C ALA A 326 11.67 -7.64 -7.49
N GLU A 327 11.40 -8.30 -6.37
CA GLU A 327 10.67 -7.70 -5.25
C GLU A 327 11.49 -6.59 -4.56
N THR A 328 12.82 -6.70 -4.52
CA THR A 328 13.70 -5.62 -4.02
C THR A 328 13.58 -4.37 -4.92
N SER A 329 13.53 -4.52 -6.24
CA SER A 329 13.30 -3.39 -7.14
C SER A 329 11.95 -2.72 -6.90
N LYS A 330 10.88 -3.52 -6.71
CA LYS A 330 9.54 -3.05 -6.33
C LYS A 330 9.55 -2.30 -4.99
N LEU A 331 10.28 -2.81 -4.00
CA LEU A 331 10.47 -2.17 -2.69
C LEU A 331 11.12 -0.79 -2.85
N LEU A 332 12.21 -0.68 -3.62
CA LEU A 332 12.89 0.59 -3.83
C LEU A 332 12.00 1.64 -4.52
N CYS A 333 11.20 1.22 -5.51
CA CYS A 333 10.23 2.09 -6.18
C CYS A 333 9.14 2.58 -5.19
N LYS A 334 8.63 1.69 -4.33
CA LYS A 334 7.65 2.04 -3.28
C LYS A 334 8.24 2.98 -2.23
N LEU A 335 9.50 2.79 -1.84
CA LEU A 335 10.19 3.67 -0.89
C LEU A 335 10.46 5.05 -1.48
N GLN A 336 10.79 5.12 -2.77
CA GLN A 336 10.87 6.40 -3.48
C GLN A 336 9.51 7.13 -3.49
N LEU A 337 8.42 6.42 -3.75
CA LEU A 337 7.07 6.98 -3.65
C LEU A 337 6.75 7.46 -2.22
N ALA A 338 7.18 6.73 -1.19
CA ALA A 338 7.02 7.15 0.20
C ALA A 338 7.77 8.46 0.50
N ILE A 339 9.01 8.61 0.00
CA ILE A 339 9.78 9.87 0.09
C ILE A 339 9.04 11.02 -0.60
N LEU A 340 8.43 10.77 -1.77
CA LEU A 340 7.70 11.82 -2.52
C LEU A 340 6.33 12.16 -1.94
N ALA A 341 5.66 11.22 -1.29
CA ALA A 341 4.37 11.45 -0.64
C ALA A 341 4.52 12.42 0.55
N GLU A 342 5.62 12.32 1.28
CA GLU A 342 5.82 13.03 2.52
C GLU A 342 6.23 14.50 2.32
N PRO A 343 5.47 15.48 2.88
CA PRO A 343 5.76 16.90 2.69
C PRO A 343 7.17 17.29 3.13
N ARG A 344 7.65 16.73 4.25
CA ARG A 344 8.96 17.01 4.82
C ARG A 344 10.10 16.60 3.90
N PHE A 345 10.00 15.42 3.31
CA PHE A 345 10.98 14.92 2.34
C PHE A 345 10.95 15.69 1.02
N ARG A 346 9.76 16.06 0.52
CA ARG A 346 9.64 16.96 -0.64
C ARG A 346 10.29 18.31 -0.40
N GLU A 347 10.05 18.91 0.76
CA GLU A 347 10.66 20.19 1.15
C GLU A 347 12.19 20.08 1.20
N VAL A 348 12.71 19.01 1.79
CA VAL A 348 14.14 18.70 1.85
C VAL A 348 14.75 18.56 0.45
N LEU A 349 14.10 17.84 -0.46
CA LEU A 349 14.54 17.69 -1.86
C LEU A 349 14.45 19.02 -2.64
N ALA A 350 13.44 19.85 -2.39
CA ALA A 350 13.31 21.16 -3.00
C ALA A 350 14.42 22.13 -2.54
N GLN A 351 14.76 22.12 -1.25
CA GLN A 351 15.81 22.99 -0.67
C GLN A 351 17.24 22.62 -1.11
N MET A 352 17.45 21.38 -1.56
CA MET A 352 18.71 20.94 -2.18
C MET A 352 18.90 21.44 -3.61
N LYS A 353 17.81 21.87 -4.27
CA LYS A 353 17.90 22.40 -5.62
C LYS A 353 18.65 23.74 -5.58
N PRO A 354 19.67 23.95 -6.45
CA PRO A 354 20.50 25.15 -6.45
C PRO A 354 19.73 26.45 -6.66
#